data_AF-A0AAD7YUM1-F1
#
_entry.id   AF-A0AAD7YUM1-F1
#
_cell.length_a   1.000
_cell.length_b   1.000
_cell.length_c   1.000
_cell.angle_alpha   90.00
_cell.angle_beta   90.00
_cell.angle_gamma   90.00
#
_symmetry.space_group_name_H-M   'P 1'
#
loop_
_entity.id
_entity.type
_entity.pdbx_description
1 polymer ?
#
loop_
_entity_poly.entity_id
_entity_poly.type
_entity_poly.pdbx_seq_one_letter_code
_entity_poly.pdbx_strand_id
1 'polypeptide(L)'
;MQKKDVNIPYLKRPISPDRELLLWEKWIQIRREETTELGEMFERPPVDLAMNLLANVREDKERKEALEYAQIEHMTATRGSLWVRPPRLKQHCYCLPVYEVQRTMAEKGRPPIVEHIGVPTYIRENELGMSGEPLRQPCYQLDADYVNYRQKREHDLSEQLMKIDPFRPEIDGLIVRGKKPSPPPPKLPPLPEIIIEDDKNAHTKTLTGVYALKINNTVLYKPTEVHKMKELYKEMVKGEEWDLSIASWREKMMAKEFDDRMKYYELLRHSHEVLLKPWYEGDDLIKEKLRTIKCLLSQYVDLFDKEYAKTAEPLMEQRSSETKAGTRCRVTEKIVVKGPINEQMWHSVFFLRMYDHLATTIELCAGVLSSLDLNRWIEFDFCQH
;
A
#
# COMPACT_ATOMS: atom_id res chain seq x y z
N MET A 1 44.79 32.21 12.48
CA MET A 1 43.85 33.11 11.77
C MET A 1 42.54 32.36 11.53
N GLN A 2 41.56 32.55 12.43
CA GLN A 2 40.23 31.97 12.28
C GLN A 2 39.45 32.77 11.24
N LYS A 3 39.05 32.13 10.14
CA LYS A 3 38.18 32.74 9.13
C LYS A 3 36.82 32.99 9.79
N LYS A 4 36.44 34.26 9.89
CA LYS A 4 35.09 34.67 10.28
C LYS A 4 34.13 34.12 9.24
N ASP A 5 33.27 33.18 9.64
CA ASP A 5 32.18 32.70 8.81
C ASP A 5 31.25 33.87 8.52
N VAL A 6 31.36 34.38 7.30
CA VAL A 6 30.44 35.37 6.76
C VAL A 6 29.07 34.70 6.71
N ASN A 7 28.12 35.27 7.45
CA ASN A 7 26.74 34.81 7.48
C ASN A 7 26.07 35.12 6.12
N ILE A 8 26.32 34.25 5.14
CA ILE A 8 25.71 34.33 3.81
C ILE A 8 24.24 33.92 3.98
N PRO A 9 23.28 34.77 3.55
CA PRO A 9 21.86 34.44 3.56
C PRO A 9 21.64 33.09 2.89
N TYR A 10 20.80 32.21 3.47
CA TYR A 10 20.56 30.84 2.98
C TYR A 10 20.28 30.76 1.46
N LEU A 11 19.67 31.81 0.89
CA LEU A 11 19.38 31.94 -0.54
C LEU A 11 20.60 32.07 -1.48
N LYS A 12 21.80 32.37 -0.94
CA LYS A 12 23.05 32.54 -1.69
C LYS A 12 24.07 31.43 -1.43
N ARG A 13 23.71 30.39 -0.65
CA ARG A 13 24.61 29.24 -0.49
C ARG A 13 24.66 28.46 -1.81
N PRO A 14 25.85 28.07 -2.30
CA PRO A 14 25.93 27.14 -3.40
C PRO A 14 25.20 25.86 -3.00
N ILE A 15 24.23 25.44 -3.80
CA ILE A 15 23.50 24.20 -3.59
C ILE A 15 24.50 23.09 -3.91
N SER A 16 25.06 22.45 -2.88
CA SER A 16 25.85 21.24 -3.06
C SER A 16 24.89 20.13 -3.49
N PRO A 17 25.22 19.35 -4.54
CA PRO A 17 24.41 18.21 -4.93
C PRO A 17 24.27 17.24 -3.75
N ASP A 18 23.09 16.63 -3.63
CA ASP A 18 22.83 15.65 -2.58
C ASP A 18 23.80 14.47 -2.72
N ARG A 19 24.22 13.87 -1.60
CA ARG A 19 25.14 12.73 -1.62
C ARG A 19 24.53 11.56 -2.39
N GLU A 20 23.23 11.36 -2.27
CA GLU A 20 22.50 10.31 -2.98
C GLU A 20 22.50 10.54 -4.50
N LEU A 21 22.36 11.79 -4.94
CA LEU A 21 22.43 12.15 -6.36
C LEU A 21 23.84 11.93 -6.93
N LEU A 22 24.89 12.26 -6.17
CA LEU A 22 26.27 11.98 -6.57
C LEU A 22 26.55 10.47 -6.67
N LEU A 23 26.01 9.68 -5.73
CA LEU A 23 26.11 8.23 -5.80
C LEU A 23 25.35 7.67 -7.01
N TRP A 24 24.15 8.19 -7.27
CA TRP A 24 23.36 7.80 -8.44
C TRP A 24 24.06 8.14 -9.76
N GLU A 25 24.62 9.34 -9.90
CA GLU A 25 25.43 9.72 -11.05
C GLU A 25 26.63 8.80 -11.24
N LYS A 26 27.31 8.42 -10.13
CA LYS A 26 28.40 7.45 -10.18
C LYS A 26 27.92 6.07 -10.64
N TRP A 27 26.75 5.61 -10.20
CA TRP A 27 26.18 4.33 -10.65
C TRP A 27 25.79 4.33 -12.12
N ILE A 28 25.26 5.45 -12.64
CA ILE A 28 25.00 5.62 -14.07
C ILE A 28 26.31 5.50 -14.85
N GLN A 29 27.37 6.15 -14.38
CA GLN A 29 28.67 6.12 -15.02
C GLN A 29 29.24 4.69 -15.04
N ILE A 30 29.23 3.99 -13.90
CA ILE A 30 29.67 2.58 -13.80
C ILE A 30 28.89 1.70 -14.77
N ARG A 31 27.56 1.82 -14.77
CA ARG A 31 26.70 1.03 -15.66
C ARG A 31 27.04 1.30 -17.13
N ARG A 32 27.23 2.57 -17.49
CA ARG A 32 27.61 2.94 -18.86
C ARG A 32 28.92 2.28 -19.25
N GLU A 33 29.96 2.41 -18.43
CA GLU A 33 31.27 1.78 -18.63
C GLU A 33 31.15 0.26 -18.80
N GLU A 34 30.45 -0.42 -17.89
CA GLU A 34 30.22 -1.87 -17.96
C GLU A 34 29.48 -2.27 -19.25
N THR A 35 28.42 -1.55 -19.63
CA THR A 35 27.67 -1.85 -20.86
C THR A 35 28.50 -1.63 -22.11
N THR A 36 29.36 -0.60 -22.13
CA THR A 36 30.27 -0.36 -23.26
C THR A 36 31.36 -1.41 -23.32
N GLU A 37 31.98 -1.77 -22.19
CA GLU A 37 33.02 -2.81 -22.14
C GLU A 37 32.46 -4.18 -22.55
N LEU A 38 31.26 -4.54 -22.07
CA LEU A 38 30.59 -5.76 -22.49
C LEU A 38 30.23 -5.72 -23.99
N GLY A 39 29.74 -4.58 -24.49
CA GLY A 39 29.43 -4.41 -25.90
C GLY A 39 30.66 -4.58 -26.80
N GLU A 40 31.78 -3.96 -26.42
CA GLU A 40 33.07 -4.08 -27.11
C GLU A 40 33.60 -5.52 -27.05
N MET A 41 33.56 -6.16 -25.88
CA MET A 41 34.04 -7.53 -25.69
C MET A 41 33.26 -8.55 -26.53
N PHE A 42 31.96 -8.33 -26.75
CA PHE A 42 31.11 -9.21 -27.53
C PHE A 42 30.89 -8.76 -28.98
N GLU A 43 31.51 -7.66 -29.42
CA GLU A 43 31.31 -7.04 -30.73
C GLU A 43 29.83 -6.79 -31.04
N ARG A 44 29.06 -6.37 -30.02
CA ARG A 44 27.61 -6.13 -30.13
C ARG A 44 27.24 -4.78 -29.55
N PRO A 45 26.23 -4.10 -30.13
CA PRO A 45 25.73 -2.86 -29.56
C PRO A 45 25.14 -3.13 -28.16
N PRO A 46 25.28 -2.19 -27.22
CA PRO A 46 24.68 -2.29 -25.88
C PRO A 46 23.19 -2.65 -25.87
N VAL A 47 22.43 -2.24 -26.89
CA VAL A 47 21.00 -2.58 -27.04
C VAL A 47 20.76 -4.08 -27.20
N ASP A 48 21.68 -4.82 -27.83
CA ASP A 48 21.53 -6.27 -28.07
C ASP A 48 22.02 -7.13 -26.90
N LEU A 49 22.56 -6.51 -25.84
CA LEU A 49 22.97 -7.22 -24.63
C LEU A 49 21.74 -7.82 -23.94
N ALA A 50 21.89 -9.05 -23.44
CA ALA A 50 20.78 -9.83 -22.88
C ALA A 50 20.00 -9.10 -21.77
N MET A 51 20.70 -8.29 -20.97
CA MET A 51 20.13 -7.48 -19.90
C MET A 51 19.20 -6.35 -20.38
N ASN A 52 19.33 -5.93 -21.64
CA ASN A 52 18.58 -4.82 -22.24
C ASN A 52 17.46 -5.29 -23.18
N LEU A 53 17.44 -6.58 -23.56
CA LEU A 53 16.44 -7.14 -24.48
C LEU A 53 15.00 -7.06 -23.97
N LEU A 54 14.80 -6.99 -22.65
CA LEU A 54 13.47 -7.01 -22.04
C LEU A 54 12.86 -5.61 -21.88
N ALA A 55 13.52 -4.55 -22.35
CA ALA A 55 13.04 -3.17 -22.19
C ALA A 55 11.65 -2.96 -22.83
N ASN A 56 11.40 -3.55 -24.00
CA ASN A 56 10.16 -3.34 -24.76
C ASN A 56 9.06 -4.36 -24.44
N VAL A 57 9.34 -5.37 -23.60
CA VAL A 57 8.38 -6.45 -23.30
C VAL A 57 7.12 -5.92 -22.62
N ARG A 58 7.25 -4.81 -21.89
CA ARG A 58 6.09 -4.16 -21.26
C ARG A 58 5.16 -3.55 -22.30
N GLU A 59 5.69 -2.83 -23.30
CA GLU A 59 4.90 -2.23 -24.37
C GLU A 59 4.16 -3.30 -25.18
N ASP A 60 4.79 -4.45 -25.41
CA ASP A 60 4.15 -5.58 -26.09
C ASP A 60 3.03 -6.21 -25.24
N LYS A 61 3.18 -6.26 -23.91
CA LYS A 61 2.11 -6.68 -23.00
C LYS A 61 0.94 -5.72 -23.01
N GLU A 62 1.19 -4.42 -22.88
CA GLU A 62 0.15 -3.38 -22.93
C GLU A 62 -0.63 -3.44 -24.25
N ARG A 63 0.08 -3.56 -25.38
CA ARG A 63 -0.54 -3.70 -26.70
C ARG A 63 -1.40 -4.97 -26.80
N LYS A 64 -0.88 -6.10 -26.29
CA LYS A 64 -1.61 -7.36 -26.28
C LYS A 64 -2.87 -7.27 -25.43
N GLU A 65 -2.80 -6.69 -24.23
CA GLU A 65 -3.94 -6.48 -23.34
C GLU A 65 -5.01 -5.60 -24.01
N ALA A 66 -4.59 -4.50 -24.64
CA ALA A 66 -5.51 -3.63 -25.39
C ALA A 66 -6.22 -4.39 -26.53
N LEU A 67 -5.49 -5.22 -27.28
CA LEU A 67 -6.06 -6.05 -28.33
C LEU A 67 -7.00 -7.14 -27.79
N GLU A 68 -6.67 -7.75 -26.66
CA GLU A 68 -7.55 -8.74 -26.00
C GLU A 68 -8.85 -8.10 -25.53
N TYR A 69 -8.78 -6.90 -24.94
CA TYR A 69 -9.98 -6.17 -24.52
C TYR A 69 -10.80 -5.67 -25.69
N ALA A 70 -10.18 -5.26 -26.80
CA ALA A 70 -10.89 -4.86 -28.00
C ALA A 70 -11.74 -6.02 -28.57
N GLN A 71 -11.23 -7.25 -28.49
CA GLN A 71 -11.93 -8.43 -28.98
C GLN A 71 -13.18 -8.80 -28.20
N ILE A 72 -13.34 -8.28 -26.97
CA ILE A 72 -14.50 -8.56 -26.15
C ILE A 72 -15.66 -7.73 -26.70
N GLU A 73 -16.63 -8.42 -27.30
CA GLU A 73 -17.85 -7.78 -27.78
C GLU A 73 -18.53 -7.04 -26.63
N HIS A 74 -18.71 -5.72 -26.81
CA HIS A 74 -19.40 -4.89 -25.83
C HIS A 74 -20.87 -5.31 -25.76
N MET A 75 -21.23 -6.13 -24.78
CA MET A 75 -22.63 -6.46 -24.52
C MET A 75 -23.34 -5.22 -24.00
N THR A 76 -24.12 -4.57 -24.86
CA THR A 76 -24.98 -3.44 -24.49
C THR A 76 -25.84 -3.82 -23.29
N ALA A 77 -25.59 -3.16 -22.17
CA ALA A 77 -26.16 -3.43 -20.86
C ALA A 77 -27.67 -3.15 -20.75
N THR A 78 -28.37 -2.96 -21.86
CA THR A 78 -29.75 -2.47 -21.88
C THR A 78 -30.75 -3.50 -21.36
N ARG A 79 -30.40 -4.81 -21.28
CA ARG A 79 -31.25 -5.83 -20.61
C ARG A 79 -30.66 -7.23 -20.34
N GLY A 80 -29.35 -7.48 -20.54
CA GLY A 80 -28.86 -8.87 -20.63
C GLY A 80 -27.58 -9.26 -19.89
N SER A 81 -26.56 -8.42 -19.73
CA SER A 81 -25.22 -8.90 -19.32
C SER A 81 -25.15 -9.48 -17.90
N LEU A 82 -25.93 -8.95 -16.96
CA LEU A 82 -26.07 -9.48 -15.59
C LEU A 82 -26.86 -10.80 -15.53
N TRP A 83 -27.64 -11.12 -16.57
CA TRP A 83 -28.53 -12.29 -16.62
C TRP A 83 -27.99 -13.42 -17.50
N VAL A 84 -26.97 -13.17 -18.33
CA VAL A 84 -26.26 -14.24 -19.03
C VAL A 84 -25.53 -15.06 -17.97
N ARG A 85 -25.81 -16.36 -17.90
CA ARG A 85 -25.12 -17.27 -16.97
C ARG A 85 -23.63 -17.36 -17.35
N PRO A 86 -22.68 -17.25 -16.40
CA PRO A 86 -21.27 -17.47 -16.70
C PRO A 86 -21.03 -18.89 -17.24
N PRO A 87 -19.99 -19.09 -18.07
CA PRO A 87 -19.65 -20.42 -18.57
C PRO A 87 -19.32 -21.34 -17.39
N ARG A 88 -19.89 -22.54 -17.43
CA ARG A 88 -19.62 -23.60 -16.44
C ARG A 88 -18.44 -24.42 -16.90
N LEU A 89 -17.59 -24.80 -15.95
CA LEU A 89 -16.54 -25.78 -16.23
C LEU A 89 -17.19 -27.13 -16.59
N LYS A 90 -16.61 -27.85 -17.55
CA LYS A 90 -17.08 -29.20 -17.90
C LYS A 90 -16.90 -30.11 -16.70
N GLN A 91 -17.98 -30.76 -16.26
CA GLN A 91 -17.98 -31.70 -15.15
C GLN A 91 -18.34 -33.10 -15.62
N HIS A 92 -17.66 -34.10 -15.07
CA HIS A 92 -17.91 -35.51 -15.39
C HIS A 92 -19.11 -36.11 -14.63
N CYS A 93 -19.53 -35.50 -13.52
CA CYS A 93 -20.67 -35.95 -12.73
C CYS A 93 -21.53 -34.75 -12.29
N TYR A 94 -22.85 -34.94 -12.29
CA TYR A 94 -23.83 -33.98 -11.77
C TYR A 94 -23.90 -33.93 -10.24
N CYS A 95 -23.15 -34.81 -9.56
CA CYS A 95 -23.09 -34.93 -8.10
C CYS A 95 -22.07 -33.98 -7.44
N LEU A 96 -21.23 -33.30 -8.23
CA LEU A 96 -20.21 -32.37 -7.76
C LEU A 96 -20.75 -30.93 -7.79
N PRO A 97 -20.26 -30.03 -6.92
CA PRO A 97 -20.66 -28.63 -6.93
C PRO A 97 -20.32 -28.02 -8.30
N VAL A 98 -21.28 -27.31 -8.89
CA VAL A 98 -21.11 -26.66 -10.21
C VAL A 98 -20.15 -25.48 -10.07
N TYR A 99 -19.01 -25.55 -10.75
CA TYR A 99 -18.04 -24.46 -10.78
C TYR A 99 -18.33 -23.54 -11.97
N GLU A 100 -18.65 -22.28 -11.68
CA GLU A 100 -18.85 -21.21 -12.65
C GLU A 100 -17.57 -20.38 -12.78
N VAL A 101 -17.13 -20.13 -14.02
CA VAL A 101 -15.95 -19.30 -14.27
C VAL A 101 -16.33 -17.84 -14.02
N GLN A 102 -15.58 -17.16 -13.16
CA GLN A 102 -15.79 -15.74 -12.93
C GLN A 102 -15.46 -14.94 -14.19
N ARG A 103 -16.39 -14.08 -14.59
CA ARG A 103 -16.14 -13.15 -15.71
C ARG A 103 -15.07 -12.13 -15.35
N THR A 104 -14.20 -11.87 -16.30
CA THR A 104 -13.24 -10.78 -16.22
C THR A 104 -13.95 -9.41 -16.18
N MET A 105 -13.26 -8.38 -15.70
CA MET A 105 -13.85 -7.02 -15.65
C MET A 105 -14.18 -6.50 -17.05
N ALA A 106 -13.36 -6.83 -18.04
CA ALA A 106 -13.60 -6.50 -19.44
C ALA A 106 -14.86 -7.19 -19.99
N GLU A 107 -15.10 -8.47 -19.70
CA GLU A 107 -16.34 -9.19 -20.07
C GLU A 107 -17.60 -8.60 -19.40
N LYS A 108 -17.44 -7.96 -18.24
CA LYS A 108 -18.54 -7.23 -17.57
C LYS A 108 -18.81 -5.87 -18.21
N GLY A 109 -18.13 -5.53 -19.31
CA GLY A 109 -18.23 -4.24 -19.99
C GLY A 109 -17.49 -3.11 -19.28
N ARG A 110 -16.54 -3.45 -18.39
CA ARG A 110 -15.71 -2.49 -17.65
C ARG A 110 -14.23 -2.88 -17.75
N PRO A 111 -13.62 -2.82 -18.95
CA PRO A 111 -12.19 -3.07 -19.08
C PRO A 111 -11.41 -2.10 -18.18
N PRO A 112 -10.31 -2.55 -17.54
CA PRO A 112 -9.44 -1.64 -16.81
C PRO A 112 -8.81 -0.63 -17.78
N ILE A 113 -8.47 0.54 -17.25
CA ILE A 113 -7.74 1.56 -18.01
C ILE A 113 -6.33 1.02 -18.29
N VAL A 114 -5.89 1.09 -19.55
CA VAL A 114 -4.53 0.70 -19.93
C VAL A 114 -3.57 1.77 -19.43
N GLU A 115 -2.70 1.42 -18.49
CA GLU A 115 -1.67 2.30 -17.97
C GLU A 115 -0.40 2.17 -18.82
N HIS A 116 -0.01 3.24 -19.49
CA HIS A 116 1.21 3.26 -20.30
C HIS A 116 2.42 3.60 -19.46
N ILE A 117 3.35 2.65 -19.35
CA ILE A 117 4.59 2.82 -18.61
C ILE A 117 5.76 2.52 -19.54
N GLY A 118 6.50 3.57 -19.87
CA GLY A 118 7.69 3.48 -20.71
C GLY A 118 8.86 4.26 -20.14
N VAL A 119 10.04 4.00 -20.70
CA VAL A 119 11.27 4.70 -20.36
C VAL A 119 11.61 5.66 -21.50
N PRO A 120 11.66 6.99 -21.26
CA PRO A 120 11.98 7.97 -22.28
C PRO A 120 13.34 7.74 -22.95
N THR A 121 13.48 8.14 -24.22
CA THR A 121 14.72 8.00 -25.01
C THR A 121 15.94 8.52 -24.27
N TYR A 122 15.82 9.70 -23.65
CA TYR A 122 16.90 10.33 -22.90
C TYR A 122 17.42 9.44 -21.77
N ILE A 123 16.53 8.78 -21.03
CA ILE A 123 16.92 7.88 -19.92
C ILE A 123 17.53 6.59 -20.49
N ARG A 124 16.96 6.05 -21.58
CA ARG A 124 17.50 4.85 -22.24
C ARG A 124 18.95 5.05 -22.71
N GLU A 125 19.20 6.15 -23.40
CA GLU A 125 20.50 6.44 -24.01
C GLU A 125 21.52 6.93 -22.97
N ASN A 126 21.14 7.90 -22.13
CA ASN A 126 22.09 8.54 -21.21
C ASN A 126 22.25 7.80 -19.88
N GLU A 127 21.18 7.31 -19.26
CA GLU A 127 21.26 6.72 -17.91
C GLU A 127 21.46 5.21 -17.97
N LEU A 128 20.76 4.52 -18.88
CA LEU A 128 20.82 3.06 -19.02
C LEU A 128 21.94 2.59 -19.93
N GLY A 129 22.56 3.48 -20.72
CA GLY A 129 23.66 3.16 -21.64
C GLY A 129 23.23 2.37 -22.87
N MET A 130 21.93 2.33 -23.18
CA MET A 130 21.38 1.61 -24.34
C MET A 130 21.58 2.44 -25.60
N SER A 131 22.78 2.37 -26.16
CA SER A 131 23.17 3.06 -27.39
C SER A 131 23.38 2.08 -28.55
N GLY A 132 23.16 2.57 -29.77
CA GLY A 132 23.33 1.80 -31.01
C GLY A 132 22.02 1.26 -31.59
N GLU A 133 22.07 0.87 -32.86
CA GLU A 133 20.96 0.17 -33.51
C GLU A 133 21.05 -1.33 -33.23
N PRO A 134 19.92 -2.01 -32.96
CA PRO A 134 19.93 -3.46 -32.76
C PRO A 134 20.40 -4.16 -34.03
N LEU A 135 21.49 -4.91 -33.95
CA LEU A 135 22.03 -5.73 -35.03
C LEU A 135 21.42 -7.13 -35.03
N ARG A 136 20.69 -7.50 -33.97
CA ARG A 136 19.98 -8.77 -33.89
C ARG A 136 18.96 -8.86 -35.02
N GLN A 137 19.18 -9.82 -35.92
CA GLN A 137 18.19 -10.19 -36.92
C GLN A 137 16.99 -10.85 -36.23
N PRO A 138 15.78 -10.29 -36.34
CA PRO A 138 14.57 -10.96 -35.86
C PRO A 138 14.35 -12.25 -36.65
N CYS A 139 13.62 -13.20 -36.07
CA CYS A 139 13.35 -14.46 -36.73
C CYS A 139 12.22 -14.27 -37.76
N TYR A 140 12.55 -13.71 -38.93
CA TYR A 140 11.57 -13.30 -39.94
C TYR A 140 10.57 -14.39 -40.34
N GLN A 141 10.97 -15.67 -40.32
CA GLN A 141 10.08 -16.77 -40.73
C GLN A 141 8.99 -17.10 -39.71
N LEU A 142 9.27 -16.95 -38.41
CA LEU A 142 8.28 -17.14 -37.35
C LEU A 142 7.53 -15.84 -37.04
N ASP A 143 8.17 -14.69 -37.26
CA ASP A 143 7.65 -13.38 -36.88
C ASP A 143 6.85 -12.70 -38.00
N ALA A 144 7.11 -12.94 -39.29
CA ALA A 144 6.43 -12.20 -40.37
C ALA A 144 4.92 -12.47 -40.41
N ASP A 145 4.52 -13.74 -40.32
CA ASP A 145 3.10 -14.11 -40.30
C ASP A 145 2.41 -13.56 -39.05
N TYR A 146 3.09 -13.59 -37.90
CA TYR A 146 2.60 -13.01 -36.65
C TYR A 146 2.46 -11.48 -36.74
N VAL A 147 3.45 -10.79 -37.30
CA VAL A 147 3.43 -9.33 -37.49
C VAL A 147 2.32 -8.93 -38.47
N ASN A 148 2.17 -9.65 -39.57
CA ASN A 148 1.09 -9.43 -40.53
C ASN A 148 -0.29 -9.66 -39.89
N TYR A 149 -0.45 -10.76 -39.15
CA TYR A 149 -1.66 -11.02 -38.37
C TYR A 149 -1.93 -9.90 -37.37
N ARG A 150 -0.90 -9.46 -36.63
CA ARG A 150 -1.02 -8.39 -35.64
C ARG A 150 -1.47 -7.08 -36.26
N GLN A 151 -0.81 -6.63 -37.33
CA GLN A 151 -1.15 -5.40 -38.05
C GLN A 151 -2.58 -5.46 -38.61
N LYS A 152 -2.96 -6.61 -39.19
CA LYS A 152 -4.33 -6.84 -39.65
C LYS A 152 -5.33 -6.73 -38.50
N ARG A 153 -5.06 -7.34 -37.35
CA ARG A 153 -5.96 -7.29 -36.17
C ARG A 153 -6.05 -5.89 -35.56
N GLU A 154 -4.94 -5.16 -35.49
CA GLU A 154 -4.93 -3.76 -35.05
C GLU A 154 -5.78 -2.88 -35.98
N HIS A 155 -5.71 -3.14 -37.29
CA HIS A 155 -6.54 -2.46 -38.27
C HIS A 155 -8.03 -2.83 -38.12
N ASP A 156 -8.36 -4.12 -38.04
CA ASP A 156 -9.73 -4.61 -37.91
C ASP A 156 -10.41 -4.11 -36.61
N LEU A 157 -9.63 -3.93 -35.54
CA LEU A 157 -10.13 -3.53 -34.21
C LEU A 157 -9.88 -2.05 -33.88
N SER A 158 -9.48 -1.22 -34.86
CA SER A 158 -9.05 0.17 -34.61
C SER A 158 -10.11 1.01 -33.89
N GLU A 159 -11.39 0.85 -34.26
CA GLU A 159 -12.50 1.57 -33.63
C GLU A 159 -12.74 1.18 -32.17
N GLN A 160 -12.47 -0.08 -31.82
CA GLN A 160 -12.62 -0.58 -30.46
C GLN A 160 -11.40 -0.20 -29.61
N LEU A 161 -10.22 -0.24 -30.21
CA LEU A 161 -8.99 0.23 -29.58
C LEU A 161 -9.10 1.71 -29.19
N MET A 162 -9.62 2.57 -30.08
CA MET A 162 -9.86 3.98 -29.75
C MET A 162 -10.84 4.21 -28.60
N LYS A 163 -11.71 3.25 -28.28
CA LYS A 163 -12.63 3.34 -27.12
C LYS A 163 -11.96 2.91 -25.82
N ILE A 164 -11.04 1.95 -25.88
CA ILE A 164 -10.36 1.38 -24.71
C ILE A 164 -9.15 2.22 -24.33
N ASP A 165 -8.36 2.58 -25.33
CA ASP A 165 -7.17 3.41 -25.24
C ASP A 165 -7.31 4.61 -26.20
N PRO A 166 -8.05 5.66 -25.79
CA PRO A 166 -8.25 6.84 -26.63
C PRO A 166 -6.98 7.69 -26.77
N PHE A 167 -6.02 7.55 -25.85
CA PHE A 167 -4.83 8.39 -25.80
C PHE A 167 -3.61 7.58 -25.37
N ARG A 168 -2.83 7.15 -26.37
CA ARG A 168 -1.50 6.63 -26.15
C ARG A 168 -0.50 7.80 -26.04
N PRO A 169 0.12 8.02 -24.87
CA PRO A 169 1.05 9.13 -24.67
C PRO A 169 2.35 8.92 -25.45
N GLU A 170 2.94 10.01 -25.94
CA GLU A 170 4.29 10.01 -26.49
C GLU A 170 5.30 10.08 -25.35
N ILE A 171 5.92 8.94 -25.03
CA ILE A 171 6.83 8.80 -23.88
C ILE A 171 8.27 9.16 -24.26
N ASP A 172 8.65 8.92 -25.52
CA ASP A 172 10.02 9.07 -25.98
C ASP A 172 10.58 10.48 -25.80
N GLY A 173 9.74 11.51 -25.94
CA GLY A 173 10.12 12.92 -25.78
C GLY A 173 10.03 13.48 -24.35
N LEU A 174 9.69 12.66 -23.35
CA LEU A 174 9.53 13.13 -21.98
C LEU A 174 10.89 13.42 -21.32
N ILE A 175 11.04 14.64 -20.80
CA ILE A 175 12.23 15.08 -20.07
C ILE A 175 11.80 15.59 -18.69
N VAL A 176 12.44 15.09 -17.64
CA VAL A 176 12.22 15.57 -16.28
C VAL A 176 12.99 16.87 -16.07
N ARG A 177 12.29 18.01 -16.13
CA ARG A 177 12.88 19.32 -15.82
C ARG A 177 12.72 19.64 -14.34
N GLY A 178 13.78 19.47 -13.57
CA GLY A 178 13.82 19.92 -12.17
C GLY A 178 13.56 21.43 -12.07
N LYS A 179 12.60 21.81 -11.21
CA LYS A 179 12.45 23.20 -10.73
C LYS A 179 13.20 23.33 -9.41
N LYS A 180 13.79 24.50 -9.14
CA LYS A 180 14.29 24.78 -7.79
C LYS A 180 13.13 24.60 -6.80
N PRO A 181 13.34 23.90 -5.67
CA PRO A 181 12.30 23.78 -4.66
C PRO A 181 11.88 25.20 -4.26
N SER A 182 10.58 25.44 -4.21
CA SER A 182 10.06 26.70 -3.69
C SER A 182 10.65 26.93 -2.30
N PRO A 183 11.10 28.15 -1.97
CA PRO A 183 11.62 28.42 -0.64
C PRO A 183 10.55 28.01 0.39
N PRO A 184 10.94 27.39 1.51
CA PRO A 184 9.98 27.00 2.53
C PRO A 184 9.18 28.24 2.94
N PRO A 185 7.85 28.10 3.18
CA PRO A 185 7.04 29.22 3.63
C PRO A 185 7.69 29.83 4.90
N PRO A 186 7.61 31.16 5.08
CA PRO A 186 8.17 31.80 6.25
C PRO A 186 7.64 31.13 7.51
N LYS A 187 8.54 30.71 8.41
CA LYS A 187 8.15 30.11 9.68
C LYS A 187 7.22 31.08 10.38
N LEU A 188 6.02 30.62 10.70
CA LEU A 188 5.12 31.36 11.58
C LEU A 188 5.87 31.64 12.89
N PRO A 189 5.64 32.80 13.54
CA PRO A 189 6.23 33.06 14.85
C PRO A 189 5.90 31.90 15.79
N PRO A 190 6.84 31.50 16.66
CA PRO A 190 6.58 30.43 17.63
C PRO A 190 5.31 30.79 18.41
N LEU A 191 4.37 29.85 18.47
CA LEU A 191 3.19 29.97 19.30
C LEU A 191 3.65 30.20 20.75
N PRO A 192 2.95 31.04 21.53
CA PRO A 192 3.26 31.19 22.94
C PRO A 192 3.21 29.83 23.64
N GLU A 193 4.15 29.62 24.56
CA GLU A 193 4.28 28.39 25.33
C GLU A 193 3.00 28.14 26.13
N ILE A 194 2.21 27.15 25.71
CA ILE A 194 1.00 26.73 26.43
C ILE A 194 1.45 25.81 27.55
N ILE A 195 1.44 26.34 28.79
CA ILE A 195 1.62 25.54 29.99
C ILE A 195 0.30 24.79 30.21
N ILE A 196 0.28 23.51 29.85
CA ILE A 196 -0.83 22.60 30.18
C ILE A 196 -0.53 22.08 31.60
N GLU A 197 -1.28 22.57 32.58
CA GLU A 197 -1.31 21.95 33.90
C GLU A 197 -2.18 20.69 33.82
N ASP A 198 -1.53 19.53 33.81
CA ASP A 198 -2.23 18.24 33.87
C ASP A 198 -2.94 18.10 35.22
N ASP A 199 -4.27 18.10 35.17
CA ASP A 199 -5.14 17.82 36.30
C ASP A 199 -4.97 16.35 36.69
N LYS A 200 -4.37 16.11 37.86
CA LYS A 200 -3.94 14.78 38.36
C LYS A 200 -5.07 13.85 38.81
N ASN A 201 -6.28 13.99 38.26
CA ASN A 201 -7.44 13.18 38.66
C ASN A 201 -8.33 12.78 37.48
N ALA A 202 -7.76 12.07 36.51
CA ALA A 202 -8.54 11.27 35.56
C ALA A 202 -7.93 9.87 35.40
N HIS A 203 -8.45 8.98 36.24
CA HIS A 203 -8.58 7.53 36.04
C HIS A 203 -7.46 6.79 35.28
N THR A 204 -6.53 6.29 36.09
CA THR A 204 -5.85 5.01 35.87
C THR A 204 -6.86 3.86 35.74
N LYS A 205 -7.39 3.65 34.53
CA LYS A 205 -7.83 2.32 34.11
C LYS A 205 -6.71 1.67 33.31
N THR A 206 -5.86 1.01 34.08
CA THR A 206 -4.86 0.03 33.71
C THR A 206 -5.41 -0.87 32.61
N LEU A 207 -4.94 -0.69 31.37
CA LEU A 207 -4.98 -1.71 30.33
C LEU A 207 -3.93 -2.76 30.67
N THR A 208 -4.20 -3.53 31.70
CA THR A 208 -3.45 -4.73 32.07
C THR A 208 -3.92 -5.84 31.14
N GLY A 209 -3.15 -6.12 30.08
CA GLY A 209 -3.52 -7.20 29.17
C GLY A 209 -2.72 -7.35 27.88
N VAL A 210 -1.50 -6.81 27.76
CA VAL A 210 -0.63 -7.09 26.60
C VAL A 210 0.66 -7.73 27.10
N TYR A 211 0.77 -9.04 26.92
CA TYR A 211 1.92 -9.84 27.39
C TYR A 211 2.65 -10.60 26.27
N ALA A 212 2.63 -10.06 25.04
CA ALA A 212 3.76 -10.03 24.09
C ALA A 212 3.28 -9.81 22.64
N LEU A 213 4.04 -8.98 21.92
CA LEU A 213 3.94 -8.63 20.50
C LEU A 213 5.38 -8.66 20.02
N LYS A 214 5.71 -9.36 18.93
CA LYS A 214 7.07 -9.25 18.38
C LYS A 214 7.10 -9.17 16.86
N ILE A 215 7.46 -7.96 16.44
CA ILE A 215 7.87 -7.49 15.12
C ILE A 215 9.39 -7.75 15.02
N ASN A 216 9.90 -8.09 13.83
CA ASN A 216 11.28 -8.55 13.51
C ASN A 216 11.56 -10.06 13.79
N ASN A 217 11.09 -10.92 12.88
CA ASN A 217 11.41 -12.36 12.78
C ASN A 217 11.19 -13.19 14.05
N THR A 218 9.95 -13.21 14.54
CA THR A 218 9.52 -14.22 15.51
C THR A 218 8.11 -14.69 15.22
N VAL A 219 7.97 -16.02 15.21
CA VAL A 219 6.69 -16.72 15.09
C VAL A 219 5.91 -16.53 16.39
N LEU A 220 4.67 -16.07 16.28
CA LEU A 220 3.75 -15.98 17.42
C LEU A 220 3.03 -17.32 17.57
N TYR A 221 3.36 -18.03 18.63
CA TYR A 221 2.68 -19.27 19.01
C TYR A 221 1.53 -18.95 19.98
N LYS A 222 0.48 -19.79 20.01
CA LYS A 222 -0.57 -19.71 21.04
C LYS A 222 0.08 -19.94 22.42
N PRO A 223 0.09 -18.95 23.34
CA PRO A 223 0.77 -19.09 24.63
C PRO A 223 0.24 -20.26 25.46
N THR A 224 -1.06 -20.54 25.35
CA THR A 224 -1.71 -21.68 25.99
C THR A 224 -1.19 -23.02 25.47
N GLU A 225 -0.95 -23.14 24.16
CA GLU A 225 -0.45 -24.37 23.55
C GLU A 225 1.03 -24.59 23.85
N VAL A 226 1.83 -23.51 23.83
CA VAL A 226 3.24 -23.59 24.27
C VAL A 226 3.33 -23.97 25.74
N HIS A 227 2.44 -23.47 26.59
CA HIS A 227 2.40 -23.85 28.00
C HIS A 227 2.06 -25.34 28.17
N LYS A 228 1.01 -25.83 27.48
CA LYS A 228 0.69 -27.26 27.46
C LYS A 228 1.87 -28.11 27.00
N MET A 229 2.59 -27.68 25.96
CA MET A 229 3.79 -28.37 25.51
C MET A 229 4.89 -28.36 26.58
N LYS A 230 5.10 -27.26 27.29
CA LYS A 230 6.06 -27.24 28.42
C LYS A 230 5.67 -28.21 29.54
N GLU A 231 4.39 -28.31 29.88
CA GLU A 231 3.89 -29.26 30.88
C GLU A 231 4.11 -30.71 30.42
N LEU A 232 3.81 -31.01 29.16
CA LEU A 232 4.03 -32.33 28.57
C LEU A 232 5.52 -32.72 28.52
N TYR A 233 6.40 -31.77 28.21
CA TYR A 233 7.84 -32.02 28.27
C TYR A 233 8.30 -32.31 29.70
N LYS A 234 7.78 -31.57 30.70
CA LYS A 234 8.07 -31.81 32.12
C LYS A 234 7.57 -33.18 32.59
N GLU A 235 6.46 -33.68 32.04
CA GLU A 235 5.98 -35.05 32.29
C GLU A 235 6.94 -36.10 31.69
N MET A 236 7.42 -35.86 30.47
CA MET A 236 8.34 -36.76 29.75
C MET A 236 9.73 -36.82 30.41
N VAL A 237 10.28 -35.66 30.80
CA VAL A 237 11.61 -35.53 31.40
C VAL A 237 11.49 -34.81 32.75
N LYS A 238 11.33 -35.60 33.81
CA LYS A 238 11.17 -35.08 35.18
C LYS A 238 12.39 -34.25 35.57
N GLY A 239 12.16 -32.98 35.89
CA GLY A 239 13.17 -32.06 36.43
C GLY A 239 13.91 -31.23 35.39
N GLU A 240 13.64 -31.38 34.09
CA GLU A 240 14.19 -30.52 33.04
C GLU A 240 13.12 -29.55 32.52
N GLU A 241 13.51 -28.31 32.23
CA GLU A 241 12.67 -27.35 31.51
C GLU A 241 12.92 -27.44 30.01
N TRP A 242 11.85 -27.32 29.21
CA TRP A 242 11.96 -27.34 27.76
C TRP A 242 12.54 -26.03 27.23
N ASP A 243 13.56 -26.14 26.39
CA ASP A 243 14.24 -25.05 25.68
C ASP A 243 13.48 -24.53 24.44
N LEU A 244 12.25 -24.99 24.22
CA LEU A 244 11.40 -24.69 23.06
C LEU A 244 11.92 -25.27 21.74
N SER A 245 12.97 -26.07 21.75
CA SER A 245 13.49 -26.73 20.55
C SER A 245 12.72 -28.03 20.27
N ILE A 246 12.18 -28.17 19.06
CA ILE A 246 11.54 -29.43 18.63
C ILE A 246 12.60 -30.53 18.47
N ALA A 247 13.84 -30.16 18.11
CA ALA A 247 14.94 -31.10 17.96
C ALA A 247 15.32 -31.73 19.31
N SER A 248 15.44 -30.91 20.37
CA SER A 248 15.74 -31.39 21.72
C SER A 248 14.61 -32.28 22.27
N TRP A 249 13.35 -31.92 22.00
CA TRP A 249 12.19 -32.73 22.36
C TRP A 249 12.25 -34.09 21.70
N ARG A 250 12.48 -34.12 20.37
CA ARG A 250 12.52 -35.37 19.60
C ARG A 250 13.62 -36.30 20.11
N GLU A 251 14.80 -35.77 20.41
CA GLU A 251 15.90 -36.55 20.97
C GLU A 251 15.53 -37.22 22.30
N LYS A 252 14.98 -36.44 23.24
CA LYS A 252 14.55 -36.93 24.56
C LYS A 252 13.38 -37.92 24.47
N MET A 253 12.49 -37.73 23.51
CA MET A 253 11.37 -38.64 23.22
C MET A 253 11.86 -39.97 22.62
N MET A 254 12.87 -39.94 21.75
CA MET A 254 13.46 -41.15 21.15
C MET A 254 14.23 -42.00 22.15
N ALA A 255 14.66 -41.42 23.27
CA ALA A 255 15.28 -42.16 24.37
C ALA A 255 14.28 -42.95 25.23
N LYS A 256 12.96 -42.75 25.05
CA LYS A 256 11.91 -43.50 25.77
C LYS A 256 11.57 -44.82 25.09
N GLU A 257 10.94 -45.71 25.85
CA GLU A 257 10.38 -46.97 25.35
C GLU A 257 9.27 -46.71 24.33
N PHE A 258 8.95 -47.73 23.53
CA PHE A 258 8.11 -47.59 22.33
C PHE A 258 6.71 -47.03 22.63
N ASP A 259 6.06 -47.50 23.68
CA ASP A 259 4.69 -47.09 24.03
C ASP A 259 4.63 -45.63 24.51
N ASP A 260 5.56 -45.24 25.38
CA ASP A 260 5.70 -43.86 25.84
C ASP A 260 6.03 -42.92 24.67
N ARG A 261 6.94 -43.35 23.79
CA ARG A 261 7.31 -42.59 22.59
C ARG A 261 6.11 -42.32 21.70
N MET A 262 5.23 -43.31 21.51
CA MET A 262 4.04 -43.15 20.69
C MET A 262 3.05 -42.16 21.30
N LYS A 263 2.82 -42.23 22.61
CA LYS A 263 1.98 -41.28 23.37
C LYS A 263 2.46 -39.83 23.18
N TYR A 264 3.75 -39.56 23.41
CA TYR A 264 4.28 -38.20 23.28
C TYR A 264 4.35 -37.73 21.82
N TYR A 265 4.53 -38.64 20.87
CA TYR A 265 4.51 -38.32 19.44
C TYR A 265 3.13 -37.87 18.96
N GLU A 266 2.06 -38.56 19.37
CA GLU A 266 0.68 -38.16 19.02
C GLU A 266 0.33 -36.79 19.58
N LEU A 267 0.74 -36.51 20.81
CA LEU A 267 0.53 -35.21 21.46
C LEU A 267 1.32 -34.09 20.79
N LEU A 268 2.59 -34.34 20.43
CA LEU A 268 3.42 -33.40 19.67
C LEU A 268 2.84 -33.15 18.28
N ARG A 269 2.32 -34.19 17.61
CA ARG A 269 1.68 -34.08 16.31
C ARG A 269 0.40 -33.23 16.39
N HIS A 270 -0.42 -33.45 17.41
CA HIS A 270 -1.64 -32.67 17.62
C HIS A 270 -1.33 -31.20 17.93
N SER A 271 -0.37 -30.93 18.83
CA SER A 271 0.03 -29.55 19.12
C SER A 271 0.64 -28.86 17.90
N HIS A 272 1.44 -29.58 17.09
CA HIS A 272 2.00 -29.07 15.86
C HIS A 272 0.93 -28.75 14.82
N GLU A 273 -0.09 -29.60 14.66
CA GLU A 273 -1.24 -29.33 13.78
C GLU A 273 -2.02 -28.08 14.24
N VAL A 274 -2.18 -27.88 15.55
CA VAL A 274 -2.87 -26.72 16.13
C VAL A 274 -2.05 -25.43 16.05
N LEU A 275 -0.71 -25.54 16.14
CA LEU A 275 0.23 -24.43 16.04
C LEU A 275 0.48 -24.00 14.58
N LEU A 276 0.47 -24.95 13.64
CA LEU A 276 0.69 -24.70 12.21
C LEU A 276 -0.57 -24.34 11.44
N LYS A 277 -1.77 -24.52 12.01
CA LYS A 277 -2.98 -23.98 11.40
C LYS A 277 -2.82 -22.46 11.30
N PRO A 278 -2.79 -21.90 10.07
CA PRO A 278 -2.83 -20.46 9.88
C PRO A 278 -4.03 -19.93 10.65
N TRP A 279 -3.93 -18.73 11.21
CA TRP A 279 -5.07 -18.05 11.81
C TRP A 279 -6.17 -17.90 10.75
N TYR A 280 -7.05 -18.89 10.63
CA TYR A 280 -8.36 -18.69 10.07
C TYR A 280 -9.13 -17.99 11.16
N GLU A 281 -9.36 -16.70 10.94
CA GLU A 281 -10.25 -15.89 11.76
C GLU A 281 -11.56 -16.65 11.87
N GLY A 282 -11.91 -17.13 13.07
CA GLY A 282 -13.25 -17.64 13.28
C GLY A 282 -14.25 -16.52 12.95
N ASP A 283 -15.40 -16.88 12.38
CA ASP A 283 -16.44 -15.92 11.99
C ASP A 283 -16.79 -14.93 13.12
N ASP A 284 -16.60 -15.31 14.37
CA ASP A 284 -16.88 -14.48 15.54
C ASP A 284 -15.86 -13.36 15.74
N LEU A 285 -14.59 -13.56 15.40
CA LEU A 285 -13.57 -12.51 15.49
C LEU A 285 -13.78 -11.43 14.42
N ILE A 286 -14.15 -11.84 13.19
CA ILE A 286 -14.52 -10.91 12.12
C ILE A 286 -15.72 -10.07 12.55
N LYS A 287 -16.73 -10.69 13.17
CA LYS A 287 -17.90 -9.98 13.71
C LYS A 287 -17.51 -8.98 14.80
N GLU A 288 -16.60 -9.34 15.71
CA GLU A 288 -16.11 -8.43 16.75
C GLU A 288 -15.30 -7.25 16.19
N LYS A 289 -14.44 -7.48 15.19
CA LYS A 289 -13.73 -6.42 14.46
C LYS A 289 -14.70 -5.46 13.80
N LEU A 290 -15.66 -6.00 13.04
CA LEU A 290 -16.70 -5.20 12.39
C LEU A 290 -17.53 -4.42 13.41
N ARG A 291 -17.86 -5.02 14.56
CA ARG A 291 -18.58 -4.34 15.65
C ARG A 291 -17.77 -3.18 16.22
N THR A 292 -16.46 -3.39 16.43
CA THR A 292 -15.57 -2.37 16.98
C THR A 292 -15.37 -1.21 16.01
N ILE A 293 -15.14 -1.50 14.72
CA ILE A 293 -15.03 -0.47 13.67
C ILE A 293 -16.32 0.34 13.57
N LYS A 294 -17.49 -0.32 13.59
CA LYS A 294 -18.78 0.37 13.60
C LYS A 294 -18.90 1.31 14.81
N CYS A 295 -18.46 0.87 15.99
CA CYS A 295 -18.47 1.71 17.19
C CYS A 295 -17.56 2.94 17.05
N LEU A 296 -16.34 2.79 16.54
CA LEU A 296 -15.41 3.89 16.29
C LEU A 296 -15.97 4.91 15.28
N LEU A 297 -16.56 4.42 14.20
CA LEU A 297 -17.20 5.29 13.20
C LEU A 297 -18.42 6.02 13.78
N SER A 298 -19.23 5.37 14.62
CA SER A 298 -20.33 6.04 15.33
C SER A 298 -19.82 7.14 16.27
N GLN A 299 -18.75 6.88 17.02
CA GLN A 299 -18.14 7.88 17.90
C GLN A 299 -17.59 9.09 17.11
N TYR A 300 -17.04 8.86 15.91
CA TYR A 300 -16.62 9.94 15.01
C TYR A 300 -17.79 10.84 14.58
N VAL A 301 -18.95 10.25 14.27
CA VAL A 301 -20.17 11.02 13.94
C VAL A 301 -20.62 11.84 15.16
N ASP A 302 -20.60 11.27 16.36
CA ASP A 302 -20.93 12.03 17.58
C ASP A 302 -19.96 13.21 17.82
N LEU A 303 -18.68 13.04 17.47
CA LEU A 303 -17.67 14.10 17.53
C LEU A 303 -17.92 15.18 16.47
N PHE A 304 -18.37 14.79 15.28
CA PHE A 304 -18.76 15.73 14.21
C PHE A 304 -19.86 16.67 14.68
N ASP A 305 -20.93 16.12 15.25
CA ASP A 305 -22.06 16.92 15.76
C ASP A 305 -21.63 17.86 16.88
N LYS A 306 -20.75 17.39 17.78
CA LYS A 306 -20.18 18.21 18.86
C LYS A 306 -19.33 19.37 18.34
N GLU A 307 -18.43 19.13 17.39
CA GLU A 307 -17.60 20.20 16.82
C GLU A 307 -18.44 21.17 15.97
N TYR A 308 -19.47 20.67 15.29
CA TYR A 308 -20.41 21.52 14.55
C TYR A 308 -21.17 22.46 15.50
N ALA A 309 -21.73 21.93 16.59
CA ALA A 309 -22.42 22.72 17.60
C ALA A 309 -21.51 23.79 18.23
N LYS A 310 -20.30 23.41 18.64
CA LYS A 310 -19.29 24.34 19.20
C LYS A 310 -18.92 25.46 18.24
N THR A 311 -18.83 25.17 16.94
CA THR A 311 -18.45 26.16 15.93
C THR A 311 -19.63 27.04 15.51
N ALA A 312 -20.86 26.52 15.60
CA ALA A 312 -22.09 27.23 15.25
C ALA A 312 -22.63 28.15 16.36
N GLU A 313 -22.36 27.85 17.64
CA GLU A 313 -22.86 28.58 18.82
C GLU A 313 -22.54 30.09 18.80
N PRO A 314 -21.32 30.55 18.47
CA PRO A 314 -21.01 31.99 18.39
C PRO A 314 -21.81 32.72 17.30
N LEU A 315 -22.21 32.01 16.24
CA LEU A 315 -22.94 32.56 15.10
C LEU A 315 -24.45 32.73 15.43
N MET A 316 -24.96 31.91 16.35
CA MET A 316 -26.34 31.96 16.85
C MET A 316 -26.53 33.05 17.92
N GLU A 317 -25.58 33.19 18.85
CA GLU A 317 -25.64 34.25 19.90
C GLU A 317 -25.56 35.67 19.31
N GLN A 318 -24.88 35.84 18.18
CA GLN A 318 -24.77 37.14 17.51
C GLN A 318 -26.06 37.57 16.78
N ARG A 319 -26.98 36.63 16.50
CA ARG A 319 -28.28 36.94 15.85
C ARG A 319 -29.39 37.26 16.84
N SER A 320 -29.31 36.76 18.08
CA SER A 320 -30.36 36.96 19.09
C SER A 320 -30.25 38.29 19.85
N SER A 321 -29.11 38.98 19.77
CA SER A 321 -28.87 40.30 20.39
C SER A 321 -29.38 41.49 19.56
N GLU A 322 -29.67 41.31 18.26
CA GLU A 322 -30.20 42.38 17.39
C GLU A 322 -31.72 42.61 17.54
N THR A 323 -32.46 41.77 18.26
CA THR A 323 -33.94 41.82 18.30
C THR A 323 -34.57 42.32 19.61
N LYS A 324 -33.78 42.76 20.60
CA LYS A 324 -34.33 43.28 21.88
C LYS A 324 -33.56 44.48 22.42
N ALA A 325 -33.85 45.69 21.93
CA ALA A 325 -33.88 46.90 22.74
C ALA A 325 -34.47 48.09 21.98
N GLY A 326 -35.75 48.36 22.22
CA GLY A 326 -36.20 49.74 22.31
C GLY A 326 -35.60 50.40 23.56
N THR A 327 -35.37 51.71 23.44
CA THR A 327 -35.02 52.68 24.51
C THR A 327 -33.52 52.98 24.75
N ARG A 328 -33.05 53.95 23.96
CA ARG A 328 -32.01 54.97 24.19
C ARG A 328 -30.95 54.70 25.29
N CYS A 329 -29.74 54.39 24.84
CA CYS A 329 -28.51 54.89 25.48
C CYS A 329 -27.43 55.09 24.42
N ARG A 330 -26.85 56.30 24.35
CA ARG A 330 -25.74 56.64 23.43
C ARG A 330 -24.44 56.07 23.98
N VAL A 331 -23.97 54.97 23.41
CA VAL A 331 -22.55 54.57 23.49
C VAL A 331 -22.10 54.25 22.07
N THR A 332 -20.96 54.82 21.68
CA THR A 332 -20.36 54.72 20.35
C THR A 332 -20.06 53.28 19.97
N GLU A 333 -20.90 52.70 19.13
CA GLU A 333 -20.72 51.36 18.56
C GLU A 333 -19.62 51.38 17.49
N LYS A 334 -18.56 50.60 17.74
CA LYS A 334 -17.62 50.18 16.70
C LYS A 334 -18.38 49.25 15.75
N ILE A 335 -18.53 49.70 14.51
CA ILE A 335 -19.04 48.90 13.38
C ILE A 335 -18.10 47.69 13.22
N VAL A 336 -18.48 46.54 13.78
CA VAL A 336 -17.85 45.26 13.46
C VAL A 336 -18.43 44.84 12.12
N VAL A 337 -17.70 45.18 11.06
CA VAL A 337 -17.99 44.79 9.69
C VAL A 337 -18.11 43.25 9.63
N LYS A 338 -19.33 42.74 9.44
CA LYS A 338 -19.61 41.35 9.04
C LYS A 338 -19.02 41.14 7.63
N GLY A 339 -17.72 40.86 7.57
CA GLY A 339 -17.06 40.51 6.32
C GLY A 339 -17.36 39.05 5.94
N PRO A 340 -17.53 38.72 4.65
CA PRO A 340 -17.63 37.33 4.14
C PRO A 340 -16.43 36.45 4.54
N ILE A 341 -15.34 37.10 4.97
CA ILE A 341 -14.11 36.50 5.49
C ILE A 341 -14.38 35.71 6.78
N ASN A 342 -15.33 36.12 7.63
CA ASN A 342 -15.58 35.44 8.91
C ASN A 342 -16.25 34.08 8.73
N GLU A 343 -17.27 33.97 7.88
CA GLU A 343 -17.97 32.71 7.62
C GLU A 343 -17.03 31.67 6.99
N GLN A 344 -16.22 32.09 6.01
CA GLN A 344 -15.21 31.24 5.40
C GLN A 344 -14.14 30.78 6.39
N MET A 345 -13.73 31.65 7.32
CA MET A 345 -12.79 31.31 8.39
C MET A 345 -13.38 30.26 9.34
N TRP A 346 -14.65 30.39 9.74
CA TRP A 346 -15.32 29.41 10.60
C TRP A 346 -15.45 28.03 9.95
N HIS A 347 -15.85 27.99 8.67
CA HIS A 347 -15.86 26.74 7.91
C HIS A 347 -14.46 26.11 7.85
N SER A 348 -13.43 26.91 7.61
CA SER A 348 -12.05 26.44 7.56
C SER A 348 -11.60 25.84 8.90
N VAL A 349 -11.92 26.50 10.02
CA VAL A 349 -11.61 26.01 11.38
C VAL A 349 -12.34 24.70 11.69
N PHE A 350 -13.63 24.62 11.35
CA PHE A 350 -14.41 23.39 11.53
C PHE A 350 -13.79 22.21 10.76
N PHE A 351 -13.52 22.39 9.46
CA PHE A 351 -12.95 21.32 8.64
C PHE A 351 -11.57 20.90 9.13
N LEU A 352 -10.70 21.83 9.52
CA LEU A 352 -9.38 21.49 10.08
C LEU A 352 -9.48 20.59 11.32
N ARG A 353 -10.41 20.88 12.24
CA ARG A 353 -10.64 20.02 13.42
C ARG A 353 -11.25 18.68 13.04
N MET A 354 -12.17 18.66 12.08
CA MET A 354 -12.76 17.41 11.61
C MET A 354 -11.77 16.50 10.91
N TYR A 355 -10.77 17.07 10.21
CA TYR A 355 -9.68 16.29 9.62
C TYR A 355 -8.83 15.59 10.68
N ASP A 356 -8.55 16.24 11.80
CA ASP A 356 -7.78 15.66 12.91
C ASP A 356 -8.54 14.49 13.58
N HIS A 357 -9.84 14.67 13.84
CA HIS A 357 -10.71 13.61 14.35
C HIS A 357 -10.83 12.44 13.37
N LEU A 358 -10.90 12.72 12.07
CA LEU A 358 -10.95 11.69 11.03
C LEU A 358 -9.64 10.91 10.97
N ALA A 359 -8.50 11.60 10.99
CA ALA A 359 -7.18 10.98 10.99
C ALA A 359 -7.01 10.05 12.19
N THR A 360 -7.35 10.52 13.39
CA THR A 360 -7.29 9.72 14.62
C THR A 360 -8.23 8.50 14.54
N THR A 361 -9.45 8.67 14.02
CA THR A 361 -10.41 7.56 13.87
C THR A 361 -9.91 6.51 12.87
N ILE A 362 -9.32 6.94 11.75
CA ILE A 362 -8.72 6.05 10.75
C ILE A 362 -7.53 5.30 11.36
N GLU A 363 -6.68 5.98 12.12
CA GLU A 363 -5.54 5.33 12.81
C GLU A 363 -6.03 4.26 13.80
N LEU A 364 -7.08 4.55 14.57
CA LEU A 364 -7.69 3.58 15.48
C LEU A 364 -8.33 2.40 14.72
N CYS A 365 -9.02 2.66 13.61
CA CYS A 365 -9.58 1.61 12.76
C CYS A 365 -8.48 0.75 12.14
N ALA A 366 -7.41 1.38 11.66
CA ALA A 366 -6.23 0.71 11.14
C ALA A 366 -5.56 -0.12 12.25
N GLY A 367 -5.49 0.37 13.49
CA GLY A 367 -5.02 -0.40 14.65
C GLY A 367 -5.89 -1.63 14.95
N VAL A 368 -7.21 -1.51 14.88
CA VAL A 368 -8.14 -2.64 15.05
C VAL A 368 -8.00 -3.68 13.94
N LEU A 369 -7.71 -3.23 12.72
CA LEU A 369 -7.47 -4.11 11.57
C LEU A 369 -6.06 -4.73 11.59
N SER A 370 -5.04 -3.93 11.92
CA SER A 370 -3.61 -4.27 11.86
C SER A 370 -3.10 -5.05 13.05
N SER A 371 -3.74 -4.90 14.22
CA SER A 371 -3.41 -5.67 15.43
C SER A 371 -3.50 -7.19 15.22
N LEU A 372 -3.95 -7.65 14.05
CA LEU A 372 -4.07 -9.06 13.68
C LEU A 372 -3.58 -9.40 12.27
N ASP A 373 -2.91 -8.49 11.56
CA ASP A 373 -2.31 -8.77 10.25
C ASP A 373 -0.93 -9.44 10.40
N LEU A 374 -0.94 -10.65 10.96
CA LEU A 374 0.24 -11.54 11.06
C LEU A 374 0.46 -12.38 9.81
N ASN A 375 -0.38 -12.21 8.78
CA ASN A 375 -0.29 -12.92 7.51
C ASN A 375 0.58 -12.17 6.48
N ARG A 376 1.67 -11.53 6.93
CA ARG A 376 2.79 -11.28 6.03
C ARG A 376 3.47 -12.63 5.85
N TRP A 377 3.32 -13.23 4.67
CA TRP A 377 3.95 -14.49 4.31
C TRP A 377 5.44 -14.45 4.69
N ILE A 378 5.83 -15.28 5.66
CA ILE A 378 7.23 -15.64 5.87
C ILE A 378 7.39 -16.95 5.12
N GLU A 379 8.02 -16.90 3.94
CA GLU A 379 8.56 -18.09 3.32
C GLU A 379 9.64 -18.64 4.26
N PHE A 380 9.30 -19.69 5.01
CA PHE A 380 10.30 -20.51 5.67
C PHE A 380 10.79 -21.56 4.68
N ASP A 381 12.01 -21.37 4.17
CA ASP A 381 12.75 -22.42 3.49
C ASP A 381 13.39 -23.31 4.55
N PHE A 382 12.75 -24.43 4.89
CA PHE A 382 13.28 -25.42 5.85
C PHE A 382 14.28 -26.39 5.21
N CYS A 383 14.70 -26.15 3.96
CA CYS A 383 15.58 -27.05 3.21
C CYS A 383 16.91 -26.42 2.77
N GLN A 384 17.33 -25.28 3.32
CA GLN A 384 18.71 -24.84 3.20
C GLN A 384 19.53 -25.32 4.40
N HIS A 385 20.51 -26.16 4.08
CA HIS A 385 21.43 -26.85 4.97
C HIS A 385 22.33 -25.92 5.80
#